data_AF-A0A7R9K986-F1
#
_entry.id   AF-A0A7R9K986-F1
#
_cell.length_a   1.000
_cell.length_b   1.000
_cell.length_c   1.000
_cell.angle_alpha   90.00
_cell.angle_beta   90.00
_cell.angle_gamma   90.00
#
_symmetry.space_group_name_H-M   'P 1'
#
loop_
_entity.id
_entity.type
_entity.pdbx_description
1 polymer ?
#
loop_
_entity_poly.entity_id
_entity_poly.type
_entity_poly.pdbx_seq_one_letter_code
_entity_poly.pdbx_strand_id
1 'polypeptide(L)'
;MLSHAATLFVEGYETSSIVMSYTLFELAVNPDIQERVRDEIDATLKESEGEMTLDTIGKMAYLDKVLSGKQGPVWSKMACLDKVLSGKQGPAWSKMACLYKVLSGKQGPAWSKMACLYKVLSGKQGPAWSKMTCLDKVLSEAMRKYPVIGTMTRVCTKPCQLKSPSGLSCNVEVGTSVIIPLLALHHDPKHYPDPERFDPERFNEENIAKRHRFTYLPFGEGPRICIGIKFALAQIKVALVTIILHYKVSVNKKTILPLTMDKRSLLTYPTGGLWLDFNKRNQHDPINQWLSN
;
A
#
# COMPACT_ATOMS: atom_id res chain seq x y z
N MET A 1 21.48 -7.55 -11.34
CA MET A 1 20.37 -8.06 -10.49
C MET A 1 20.32 -7.36 -9.13
N LEU A 2 21.44 -7.20 -8.43
CA LEU A 2 21.49 -6.46 -7.14
C LEU A 2 21.05 -4.99 -7.24
N SER A 3 21.40 -4.28 -8.31
CA SER A 3 20.98 -2.89 -8.54
C SER A 3 19.47 -2.72 -8.61
N HIS A 4 18.78 -3.53 -9.41
CA HIS A 4 17.32 -3.49 -9.52
C HIS A 4 16.61 -3.86 -8.21
N ALA A 5 17.17 -4.80 -7.43
CA ALA A 5 16.63 -5.14 -6.12
C ALA A 5 16.78 -3.96 -5.15
N ALA A 6 17.94 -3.31 -5.12
CA ALA A 6 18.18 -2.12 -4.29
C ALA A 6 17.23 -0.97 -4.66
N THR A 7 17.03 -0.70 -5.96
CA THR A 7 16.05 0.30 -6.43
C THR A 7 14.64 0.00 -5.94
N LEU A 8 14.18 -1.26 -6.07
CA LEU A 8 12.84 -1.66 -5.62
C LEU A 8 12.62 -1.41 -4.12
N PHE A 9 13.62 -1.70 -3.28
CA PHE A 9 13.52 -1.46 -1.83
C PHE A 9 13.49 0.02 -1.48
N VAL A 10 14.32 0.84 -2.15
CA VAL A 10 14.34 2.30 -1.92
C VAL A 10 13.02 2.93 -2.36
N GLU A 11 12.57 2.63 -3.59
CA GLU A 11 11.29 3.14 -4.11
C GLU A 11 10.10 2.67 -3.27
N GLY A 12 10.12 1.41 -2.79
CA GLY A 12 9.07 0.87 -1.95
C GLY A 12 9.04 1.46 -0.53
N TYR A 13 10.21 1.74 0.05
CA TYR A 13 10.34 2.31 1.39
C TYR A 13 9.83 3.75 1.44
N GLU A 14 10.35 4.61 0.56
CA GLU A 14 10.08 6.05 0.62
C GLU A 14 8.59 6.33 0.38
N THR A 15 8.01 5.71 -0.65
CA THR A 15 6.59 5.88 -0.97
C THR A 15 5.66 5.35 0.12
N SER A 16 5.95 4.18 0.70
CA SER A 16 5.15 3.61 1.79
C SER A 16 5.22 4.45 3.06
N SER A 17 6.39 5.03 3.35
CA SER A 17 6.59 5.91 4.51
C SER A 17 5.73 7.16 4.43
N ILE A 18 5.58 7.74 3.23
CA ILE A 18 4.74 8.92 2.99
C ILE A 18 3.27 8.59 3.22
N VAL A 19 2.77 7.51 2.61
CA VAL A 19 1.37 7.08 2.79
C VAL A 19 1.06 6.83 4.26
N MET A 20 1.94 6.11 4.97
CA MET A 20 1.80 5.83 6.39
C MET A 20 1.79 7.12 7.21
N SER A 21 2.69 8.06 6.94
CA SER A 21 2.81 9.33 7.67
C SER A 21 1.57 10.20 7.51
N TYR A 22 1.05 10.35 6.29
CA TYR A 22 -0.18 11.10 6.03
C TYR A 22 -1.41 10.41 6.62
N THR A 23 -1.46 9.08 6.58
CA THR A 23 -2.54 8.32 7.20
C THR A 23 -2.56 8.54 8.71
N LEU A 24 -1.40 8.45 9.38
CA LEU A 24 -1.28 8.74 10.81
C LEU A 24 -1.61 10.19 11.13
N PHE A 25 -1.22 11.14 10.28
CA PHE A 25 -1.58 12.54 10.43
C PHE A 25 -3.09 12.75 10.39
N GLU A 26 -3.80 12.18 9.40
CA GLU A 26 -5.25 12.32 9.31
C GLU A 26 -5.97 11.61 10.46
N LEU A 27 -5.46 10.46 10.92
CA LEU A 27 -5.96 9.82 12.14
C LEU A 27 -5.69 10.66 13.39
N ALA A 28 -4.60 11.43 13.44
CA ALA A 28 -4.28 12.32 14.56
C ALA A 28 -5.17 13.58 14.57
N VAL A 29 -5.54 14.08 13.38
CA VAL A 29 -6.46 15.20 13.20
C VAL A 29 -7.91 14.80 13.45
N ASN A 30 -8.28 13.54 13.20
CA ASN A 30 -9.64 13.00 13.37
C ASN A 30 -9.67 11.87 14.43
N PRO A 31 -9.70 12.21 15.74
CA PRO A 31 -9.65 11.21 16.81
C PRO A 31 -10.82 10.21 16.79
N ASP A 32 -11.99 10.62 16.32
CA ASP A 32 -13.17 9.76 16.17
C ASP A 32 -12.93 8.64 15.15
N ILE A 33 -12.29 8.97 14.02
CA ILE A 33 -11.89 7.98 13.00
C ILE A 33 -10.80 7.07 13.57
N GLN A 34 -9.86 7.62 14.36
CA GLN A 34 -8.81 6.83 15.02
C GLN A 34 -9.37 5.76 15.95
N GLU A 35 -10.34 6.10 16.80
CA GLU A 35 -10.97 5.11 17.69
C GLU A 35 -11.81 4.10 16.89
N ARG A 36 -12.53 4.51 15.83
CA ARG A 36 -13.26 3.58 14.96
C ARG A 36 -12.34 2.54 14.29
N VAL A 37 -11.19 2.99 13.78
CA VAL A 37 -10.17 2.09 13.21
C VAL A 37 -9.63 1.15 14.29
N ARG A 38 -9.37 1.66 15.50
CA ARG A 38 -8.90 0.83 16.61
C ARG A 38 -9.93 -0.23 17.02
N ASP A 39 -11.21 0.14 17.14
CA ASP A 39 -12.28 -0.78 17.50
C ASP A 39 -12.45 -1.89 16.44
N GLU A 40 -12.33 -1.55 15.15
CA GLU A 40 -12.31 -2.53 14.05
C GLU A 40 -11.12 -3.49 14.18
N ILE A 41 -9.94 -2.99 14.53
CA ILE A 41 -8.74 -3.81 14.74
C ILE A 41 -8.92 -4.73 15.96
N ASP A 42 -9.38 -4.19 17.10
CA ASP A 42 -9.60 -4.95 18.33
C ASP A 42 -10.65 -6.06 18.13
N ALA A 43 -11.73 -5.78 17.39
CA ALA A 43 -12.75 -6.77 17.03
C ALA A 43 -12.17 -7.88 16.13
N THR A 44 -11.39 -7.51 15.11
CA THR A 44 -10.76 -8.46 14.18
C THR A 44 -9.75 -9.37 14.89
N LEU A 45 -9.00 -8.84 15.86
CA LEU A 45 -8.04 -9.59 16.67
C LEU A 45 -8.73 -10.63 17.57
N LYS A 46 -9.86 -10.27 18.19
CA LYS A 46 -10.66 -11.20 19.00
C LYS A 46 -11.21 -12.35 18.16
N GLU A 47 -11.67 -12.09 16.93
CA GLU A 47 -12.13 -13.12 16.00
C GLU A 47 -11.02 -14.07 15.54
N SER A 48 -9.75 -13.61 15.55
CA SER A 48 -8.60 -14.37 15.04
C SER A 48 -7.83 -15.12 16.13
N GLU A 49 -8.40 -15.27 17.34
CA GLU A 49 -7.72 -15.85 18.52
C GLU A 49 -6.34 -15.21 18.83
N GLY A 50 -6.13 -13.95 18.43
CA GLY A 50 -4.86 -13.24 18.59
C GLY A 50 -3.76 -13.59 17.56
N GLU A 51 -4.01 -14.46 16.57
CA GLU A 51 -3.02 -14.78 15.53
C GLU A 51 -2.98 -13.70 14.42
N MET A 52 -1.96 -12.85 14.45
CA MET A 52 -1.66 -11.88 13.38
C MET A 52 -0.62 -12.45 12.40
N THR A 53 -1.05 -13.23 11.40
CA THR A 53 -0.14 -13.79 10.37
C THR A 53 -0.13 -12.95 9.09
N LEU A 54 1.05 -12.83 8.44
CA LEU A 54 1.23 -12.04 7.20
C LEU A 54 0.41 -12.56 6.00
N ASP A 55 0.07 -13.86 5.95
CA ASP A 55 -0.83 -14.43 4.92
C ASP A 55 -2.24 -13.83 5.02
N THR A 56 -2.63 -13.41 6.22
CA THR A 56 -3.93 -12.79 6.48
C THR A 56 -4.04 -11.37 5.93
N ILE A 57 -2.93 -10.63 5.97
CA ILE A 57 -2.81 -9.28 5.40
C ILE A 57 -2.70 -9.34 3.86
N GLY A 58 -2.21 -10.45 3.31
CA GLY A 58 -2.08 -10.65 1.86
C GLY A 58 -3.40 -10.97 1.13
N LYS A 59 -4.42 -11.48 1.84
CA LYS A 59 -5.71 -11.96 1.29
C LYS A 59 -6.87 -10.95 1.40
N MET A 60 -6.57 -9.66 1.45
CA MET A 60 -7.59 -8.63 1.64
C MET A 60 -8.48 -8.45 0.42
N ALA A 61 -9.81 -8.51 0.61
CA ALA A 61 -10.80 -8.35 -0.46
C ALA A 61 -10.72 -6.98 -1.15
N TYR A 62 -10.26 -5.94 -0.44
CA TYR A 62 -10.02 -4.62 -1.02
C TYR A 62 -8.90 -4.63 -2.06
N LEU A 63 -7.85 -5.43 -1.86
CA LEU A 63 -6.75 -5.55 -2.82
C LEU A 63 -7.24 -6.15 -4.14
N ASP A 64 -8.10 -7.17 -4.07
CA ASP A 64 -8.75 -7.72 -5.27
C ASP A 64 -9.76 -6.73 -5.86
N LYS A 65 -10.48 -5.92 -5.08
CA LYS A 65 -11.37 -4.85 -5.58
C LYS A 65 -10.61 -3.71 -6.29
N VAL A 66 -9.47 -3.29 -5.75
CA VAL A 66 -8.58 -2.29 -6.39
C VAL A 66 -7.98 -2.84 -7.68
N LEU A 67 -7.68 -4.14 -7.72
CA LEU A 67 -7.11 -4.79 -8.90
C LEU A 67 -8.18 -5.25 -9.92
N SER A 68 -9.42 -5.48 -9.51
CA SER A 68 -10.50 -6.05 -10.35
C SER A 68 -11.32 -5.02 -11.14
N GLY A 69 -10.88 -3.75 -11.18
CA GLY A 69 -11.27 -2.84 -12.25
C GLY A 69 -10.95 -3.48 -13.60
N LYS A 70 -11.97 -4.10 -14.22
CA LYS A 70 -11.89 -5.08 -15.32
C LYS A 70 -10.64 -4.90 -16.20
N GLN A 71 -9.67 -5.79 -16.01
CA GLN A 71 -8.47 -5.86 -16.82
C GLN A 71 -8.86 -6.44 -18.20
N GLY A 72 -8.63 -5.67 -19.27
CA GLY A 72 -8.64 -6.21 -20.64
C GLY A 72 -7.46 -7.16 -20.85
N PRO A 73 -7.52 -8.08 -21.84
CA PRO A 73 -6.64 -9.24 -21.88
C PRO A 73 -5.27 -8.87 -22.44
N VAL A 74 -4.24 -8.91 -21.60
CA VAL A 74 -2.84 -8.73 -22.03
C VAL A 74 -1.94 -9.70 -21.23
N TRP A 75 -1.79 -10.89 -21.82
CA TRP A 75 -0.80 -11.97 -21.61
C TRP A 75 -0.79 -12.77 -20.31
N SER A 76 -0.88 -14.10 -20.48
CA SER A 76 -1.10 -15.10 -19.44
C SER A 76 0.11 -15.27 -18.51
N LYS A 77 -0.15 -15.23 -17.20
CA LYS A 77 0.81 -15.54 -16.13
C LYS A 77 1.22 -17.02 -16.06
N MET A 78 0.79 -17.88 -16.98
CA MET A 78 1.14 -19.31 -16.95
C MET A 78 2.40 -19.68 -17.76
N ALA A 79 2.78 -18.92 -18.79
CA ALA A 79 3.91 -19.29 -19.64
C ALA A 79 5.30 -19.10 -18.99
N CYS A 80 5.40 -18.23 -17.99
CA CYS A 80 6.64 -18.03 -17.22
C CYS A 80 6.77 -18.98 -16.03
N LEU A 81 5.63 -19.47 -15.51
CA LEU A 81 5.60 -20.44 -14.42
C LEU A 81 5.93 -21.85 -14.94
N ASP A 82 5.45 -22.19 -16.13
CA ASP A 82 5.64 -23.50 -16.74
C ASP A 82 7.13 -23.82 -17.01
N LYS A 83 7.93 -22.81 -17.39
CA LYS A 83 9.40 -22.97 -17.57
C LYS A 83 10.19 -23.09 -16.28
N VAL A 84 9.66 -22.61 -15.16
CA VAL A 84 10.27 -22.77 -13.82
C VAL A 84 9.86 -24.11 -13.21
N LEU A 85 8.69 -24.62 -13.58
CA LEU A 85 8.10 -25.85 -13.03
C LEU A 85 8.40 -27.10 -13.87
N SER A 86 8.83 -26.99 -15.13
CA SER A 86 9.11 -28.12 -16.03
C SER A 86 10.42 -28.89 -15.77
N GLY A 87 10.98 -28.79 -14.55
CA GLY A 87 11.82 -29.79 -13.89
C GLY A 87 13.02 -30.40 -14.64
N LYS A 88 14.22 -30.22 -14.06
CA LYS A 88 15.25 -31.27 -14.03
C LYS A 88 16.21 -31.08 -12.83
N GLN A 89 16.11 -32.04 -11.89
CA GLN A 89 16.97 -32.36 -10.73
C GLN A 89 16.75 -31.64 -9.37
N GLY A 90 15.80 -32.20 -8.61
CA GLY A 90 15.78 -32.25 -7.14
C GLY A 90 15.31 -30.97 -6.43
N PRO A 91 14.70 -31.06 -5.23
CA PRO A 91 14.21 -29.87 -4.54
C PRO A 91 15.37 -28.96 -4.12
N ALA A 92 15.34 -27.68 -4.54
CA ALA A 92 16.38 -26.70 -4.19
C ALA A 92 16.60 -26.53 -2.67
N TRP A 93 15.61 -26.89 -1.85
CA TRP A 93 15.72 -26.87 -0.39
C TRP A 93 16.71 -27.88 0.17
N SER A 94 16.94 -29.03 -0.49
CA SER A 94 17.91 -30.03 -0.01
C SER A 94 19.36 -29.56 -0.21
N LYS A 95 19.64 -28.83 -1.30
CA LYS A 95 20.97 -28.31 -1.62
C LYS A 95 21.36 -27.09 -0.77
N MET A 96 20.43 -26.15 -0.56
CA MET A 96 20.68 -24.97 0.29
C MET A 96 20.69 -25.30 1.79
N ALA A 97 19.85 -26.23 2.25
CA ALA A 97 19.89 -26.71 3.63
C ALA A 97 21.18 -27.48 3.93
N CYS A 98 21.71 -28.24 2.96
CA CYS A 98 22.99 -28.93 3.11
C CYS A 98 24.18 -27.95 3.09
N LEU A 99 24.17 -26.97 2.17
CA LEU A 99 25.23 -25.95 2.07
C LEU A 99 25.31 -25.06 3.33
N TYR A 100 24.16 -24.66 3.88
CA TYR A 100 24.12 -23.88 5.13
C TYR A 100 24.56 -24.70 6.35
N LYS A 101 24.23 -25.99 6.40
CA LYS A 101 24.61 -26.91 7.49
C LYS A 101 26.12 -27.22 7.50
N VAL A 102 26.73 -27.29 6.31
CA VAL A 102 28.19 -27.46 6.12
C VAL A 102 28.96 -26.17 6.44
N LEU A 103 28.42 -25.00 6.09
CA LEU A 103 29.14 -23.72 6.24
C LEU A 103 28.99 -23.04 7.61
N SER A 104 27.91 -23.28 8.35
CA SER A 104 27.59 -22.49 9.56
C SER A 104 27.76 -23.22 10.89
N GLY A 105 27.84 -24.55 10.91
CA GLY A 105 28.20 -25.35 12.09
C GLY A 105 27.35 -25.16 13.36
N LYS A 106 26.24 -24.42 13.34
CA LYS A 106 25.46 -24.06 14.55
C LYS A 106 23.96 -24.35 14.37
N GLN A 107 23.36 -24.99 15.38
CA GLN A 107 21.91 -25.09 15.54
C GLN A 107 21.46 -23.99 16.53
N GLY A 108 20.58 -23.08 16.09
CA GLY A 108 20.07 -21.97 16.92
C GLY A 108 18.90 -21.22 16.27
N PRO A 109 18.20 -20.33 17.01
CA PRO A 109 16.78 -19.96 16.89
C PRO A 109 16.36 -19.15 15.65
N ALA A 110 17.22 -19.04 14.62
CA ALA A 110 16.89 -18.40 13.35
C ALA A 110 15.80 -19.16 12.53
N TRP A 111 15.46 -20.39 12.96
CA TRP A 111 14.43 -21.22 12.36
C TRP A 111 13.03 -20.62 12.42
N SER A 112 12.67 -19.85 13.47
CA SER A 112 11.34 -19.24 13.57
C SER A 112 11.10 -18.17 12.51
N LYS A 113 12.13 -17.36 12.22
CA LYS A 113 12.07 -16.29 11.19
C LYS A 113 12.09 -16.84 9.76
N MET A 114 12.82 -17.91 9.48
CA MET A 114 12.85 -18.55 8.16
C MET A 114 11.65 -19.47 7.89
N ALA A 115 11.11 -20.15 8.92
CA ALA A 115 9.86 -20.89 8.82
C ALA A 115 8.67 -19.97 8.58
N CYS A 116 8.69 -18.74 9.14
CA CYS A 116 7.74 -17.68 8.83
C CYS A 116 7.77 -17.33 7.33
N LEU A 117 8.96 -17.11 6.75
CA LEU A 117 9.12 -16.79 5.33
C LEU A 117 8.67 -17.94 4.40
N TYR A 118 8.94 -19.20 4.77
CA TYR A 118 8.53 -20.38 4.00
C TYR A 118 7.01 -20.63 4.05
N LYS A 119 6.36 -20.42 5.21
CA LYS A 119 4.90 -20.51 5.35
C LYS A 119 4.19 -19.40 4.57
N VAL A 120 4.77 -18.19 4.53
CA VAL A 120 4.33 -17.05 3.70
C VAL A 120 4.37 -17.38 2.21
N LEU A 121 5.44 -18.03 1.72
CA LEU A 121 5.56 -18.40 0.32
C LEU A 121 4.72 -19.62 -0.09
N SER A 122 4.17 -20.37 0.88
CA SER A 122 3.41 -21.61 0.64
C SER A 122 1.89 -21.48 0.80
N GLY A 123 1.37 -20.30 1.15
CA GLY A 123 -0.02 -19.89 0.91
C GLY A 123 -1.13 -20.65 1.64
N LYS A 124 -0.87 -21.25 2.80
CA LYS A 124 -1.88 -22.04 3.55
C LYS A 124 -2.48 -21.25 4.74
N GLN A 125 -3.82 -21.12 4.69
CA GLN A 125 -4.81 -20.61 5.68
C GLN A 125 -4.86 -19.09 5.97
N GLY A 126 -6.04 -18.46 5.82
CA GLY A 126 -6.25 -17.02 6.07
C GLY A 126 -7.41 -16.74 7.05
N PRO A 127 -7.15 -16.07 8.20
CA PRO A 127 -8.19 -15.53 9.10
C PRO A 127 -8.61 -14.06 8.83
N ALA A 128 -9.26 -13.39 9.79
CA ALA A 128 -10.32 -12.37 9.69
C ALA A 128 -10.01 -10.97 9.11
N TRP A 129 -8.83 -10.70 8.54
CA TRP A 129 -8.36 -9.32 8.25
C TRP A 129 -8.81 -8.78 6.88
N SER A 130 -9.45 -9.60 6.05
CA SER A 130 -10.08 -9.14 4.79
C SER A 130 -11.27 -8.21 5.02
N LYS A 131 -11.69 -8.02 6.28
CA LYS A 131 -12.82 -7.20 6.72
C LYS A 131 -12.47 -5.80 7.25
N MET A 132 -11.19 -5.39 7.27
CA MET A 132 -10.75 -4.06 7.77
C MET A 132 -11.15 -2.91 6.85
N THR A 133 -12.46 -2.75 6.69
CA THR A 133 -13.08 -1.86 5.73
C THR A 133 -12.84 -0.41 6.13
N CYS A 134 -12.81 -0.11 7.42
CA CYS A 134 -12.52 1.23 7.93
C CYS A 134 -11.06 1.61 7.64
N LEU A 135 -10.09 0.76 7.99
CA LEU A 135 -8.68 1.02 7.69
C LEU A 135 -8.42 1.17 6.18
N ASP A 136 -9.06 0.34 5.35
CA ASP A 136 -8.95 0.41 3.89
C ASP A 136 -9.49 1.73 3.32
N LYS A 137 -10.65 2.18 3.82
CA LYS A 137 -11.24 3.46 3.45
C LYS A 137 -10.33 4.62 3.84
N VAL A 138 -9.81 4.62 5.07
CA VAL A 138 -8.89 5.64 5.58
C VAL A 138 -7.61 5.70 4.75
N LEU A 139 -6.98 4.56 4.49
CA LEU A 139 -5.78 4.48 3.66
C LEU A 139 -6.01 5.03 2.26
N SER A 140 -7.16 4.71 1.68
CA SER A 140 -7.48 5.11 0.31
C SER A 140 -7.79 6.60 0.21
N GLU A 141 -8.47 7.15 1.23
CA GLU A 141 -8.69 8.58 1.32
C GLU A 141 -7.38 9.35 1.58
N ALA A 142 -6.47 8.79 2.38
CA ALA A 142 -5.15 9.38 2.59
C ALA A 142 -4.33 9.41 1.28
N MET A 143 -4.34 8.31 0.51
CA MET A 143 -3.66 8.27 -0.79
C MET A 143 -4.33 9.16 -1.85
N ARG A 144 -5.64 9.42 -1.75
CA ARG A 144 -6.32 10.40 -2.60
C ARG A 144 -5.91 11.82 -2.24
N LYS A 145 -6.01 12.19 -0.97
CA LYS A 145 -5.74 13.55 -0.49
C LYS A 145 -4.25 13.89 -0.57
N TYR A 146 -3.38 12.89 -0.39
CA TYR A 146 -1.93 13.05 -0.44
C TYR A 146 -1.32 12.01 -1.39
N PRO A 147 -1.51 12.18 -2.72
CA PRO A 147 -0.93 11.26 -3.68
C PRO A 147 0.59 11.40 -3.65
N VAL A 148 1.30 10.30 -3.41
CA VAL A 148 2.76 10.28 -3.25
C VAL A 148 3.48 10.95 -4.43
N ILE A 149 2.94 10.78 -5.64
CA ILE A 149 3.43 11.41 -6.86
C ILE A 149 2.39 12.40 -7.38
N GLY A 150 2.77 13.66 -7.55
CA GLY A 150 1.87 14.72 -8.02
C GLY A 150 1.54 14.67 -9.51
N THR A 151 2.43 14.12 -10.34
CA THR A 151 2.26 14.03 -11.80
C THR A 151 2.85 12.74 -12.35
N MET A 152 2.15 12.08 -13.28
CA MET A 152 2.73 10.99 -14.08
C MET A 152 3.03 11.47 -15.50
N THR A 153 4.13 10.98 -16.09
CA THR A 153 4.57 11.41 -17.43
C THR A 153 4.64 10.22 -18.40
N ARG A 154 4.29 10.46 -19.66
CA ARG A 154 4.50 9.54 -20.79
C ARG A 154 5.16 10.30 -21.93
N VAL A 155 5.98 9.62 -22.72
CA VAL A 155 6.57 10.19 -23.94
C VAL A 155 5.96 9.48 -25.14
N CYS A 156 5.48 10.26 -26.10
CA CYS A 156 4.92 9.73 -27.33
C CYS A 156 6.02 9.07 -28.17
N THR A 157 5.83 7.79 -28.52
CA THR A 157 6.79 7.01 -29.33
C THR A 157 6.31 6.78 -30.75
N LYS A 158 5.02 7.02 -31.03
CA LYS A 158 4.40 6.93 -32.36
C LYS A 158 3.35 8.03 -32.47
N PRO A 159 3.30 8.80 -33.56
CA PRO A 159 2.30 9.86 -33.72
C PRO A 159 0.91 9.33 -33.43
N CYS A 160 0.19 10.02 -32.56
CA CYS A 160 -1.15 9.61 -32.17
C CYS A 160 -2.04 10.84 -31.96
N GLN A 161 -3.35 10.63 -32.00
CA GLN A 161 -4.33 11.65 -31.70
C GLN A 161 -5.01 11.31 -30.38
N LEU A 162 -4.88 12.19 -29.38
CA LEU A 162 -5.65 12.11 -28.15
C LEU A 162 -7.00 12.76 -28.36
N LYS A 163 -8.07 12.08 -27.96
CA LYS A 163 -9.45 12.59 -28.03
C LYS A 163 -10.05 12.63 -26.63
N SER A 164 -10.57 13.79 -26.23
CA SER A 164 -11.34 13.90 -25.00
C SER A 164 -12.79 13.42 -25.21
N PRO A 165 -13.50 13.05 -24.14
CA PRO A 165 -14.94 12.81 -24.20
C PRO A 165 -15.76 14.03 -24.65
N SER A 166 -15.22 15.25 -24.52
CA SER A 166 -15.86 16.48 -24.98
C SER A 166 -15.63 16.78 -26.47
N GLY A 167 -14.94 15.90 -27.20
CA GLY A 167 -14.64 16.06 -28.63
C GLY A 167 -13.37 16.85 -28.94
N LEU A 168 -12.62 17.30 -27.92
CA LEU A 168 -11.33 17.95 -28.12
C LEU A 168 -10.31 16.93 -28.64
N SER A 169 -9.68 17.22 -29.78
CA SER A 169 -8.62 16.38 -30.35
C SER A 169 -7.28 17.10 -30.33
N CYS A 170 -6.23 16.40 -29.90
CA CYS A 170 -4.85 16.89 -29.92
C CYS A 170 -3.96 15.88 -30.64
N ASN A 171 -3.25 16.32 -31.67
CA ASN A 171 -2.22 15.51 -32.32
C ASN A 171 -0.94 15.58 -31.48
N VAL A 172 -0.38 14.41 -31.16
CA VAL A 172 0.79 14.28 -30.32
C VAL A 172 1.92 13.67 -31.15
N GLU A 173 2.93 14.48 -31.42
CA GLU A 173 4.11 14.07 -32.18
C GLU A 173 5.07 13.22 -31.33
N VAL A 174 5.93 12.46 -32.00
CA VAL A 174 6.97 11.66 -31.33
C VAL A 174 7.88 12.58 -30.51
N GLY A 175 8.24 12.14 -29.31
CA GLY A 175 9.04 12.93 -28.37
C GLY A 175 8.23 13.87 -27.49
N THR A 176 6.95 14.12 -27.80
CA THR A 176 6.08 14.95 -26.96
C THR A 176 5.82 14.27 -25.61
N SER A 177 6.03 15.01 -24.52
CA SER A 177 5.71 14.60 -23.16
C SER A 177 4.24 14.88 -22.85
N VAL A 178 3.51 13.85 -22.43
CA VAL A 178 2.13 13.91 -21.96
C VAL A 178 2.13 13.75 -20.44
N ILE A 179 1.64 14.77 -19.74
CA ILE A 179 1.59 14.82 -18.28
C ILE A 179 0.16 14.56 -17.81
N ILE A 180 0.02 13.66 -16.84
CA ILE A 180 -1.23 13.35 -16.13
C ILE A 180 -1.12 13.99 -14.73
N PRO A 181 -1.87 15.06 -14.44
CA PRO A 181 -1.76 15.80 -13.19
C PRO A 181 -2.55 15.09 -12.07
N LEU A 182 -1.91 14.12 -11.40
CA LEU A 182 -2.55 13.29 -10.38
C LEU A 182 -3.06 14.10 -9.19
N LEU A 183 -2.25 15.03 -8.69
CA LEU A 183 -2.64 15.88 -7.57
C LEU A 183 -3.91 16.68 -7.89
N ALA A 184 -3.95 17.33 -9.05
CA ALA A 184 -5.12 18.09 -9.49
C ALA A 184 -6.34 17.19 -9.72
N LEU A 185 -6.14 16.02 -10.33
CA LEU A 185 -7.21 15.06 -10.59
C LEU A 185 -7.84 14.51 -9.30
N HIS A 186 -7.02 14.23 -8.28
CA HIS A 186 -7.49 13.74 -6.98
C HIS A 186 -8.14 14.83 -6.12
N HIS A 187 -7.94 16.10 -6.47
CA HIS A 187 -8.56 17.27 -5.85
C HIS A 187 -9.61 17.94 -6.73
N ASP A 188 -10.02 17.30 -7.84
CA ASP A 188 -11.06 17.86 -8.71
C ASP A 188 -12.43 17.74 -8.02
N PRO A 189 -13.11 18.85 -7.68
CA PRO A 189 -14.41 18.82 -7.03
C PRO A 189 -15.50 18.15 -7.86
N LYS A 190 -15.31 18.02 -9.18
CA LYS A 190 -16.21 17.26 -10.06
C LYS A 190 -16.24 15.77 -9.73
N HIS A 191 -15.13 15.24 -9.23
CA HIS A 191 -14.98 13.84 -8.86
C HIS A 191 -15.00 13.63 -7.34
N TYR A 192 -14.57 14.64 -6.58
CA TYR A 192 -14.44 14.61 -5.13
C TYR A 192 -15.01 15.90 -4.52
N PRO A 193 -16.33 15.98 -4.25
CA PRO A 193 -16.93 17.17 -3.63
C PRO A 193 -16.24 17.52 -2.31
N ASP A 194 -15.91 18.78 -2.07
CA ASP A 194 -15.09 19.23 -0.93
C ASP A 194 -13.73 18.48 -0.82
N PRO A 195 -12.86 18.57 -1.82
CA PRO A 195 -11.68 17.70 -1.96
C PRO A 195 -10.66 17.83 -0.83
N GLU A 196 -10.65 18.94 -0.11
CA GLU A 196 -9.78 19.19 1.05
C GLU A 196 -10.26 18.48 2.32
N ARG A 197 -11.55 18.13 2.39
CA ARG A 197 -12.13 17.40 3.53
C ARG A 197 -11.70 15.94 3.44
N PHE A 198 -11.11 15.45 4.53
CA PHE A 198 -10.81 14.03 4.70
C PHE A 198 -12.11 13.26 4.98
N ASP A 199 -12.53 12.42 4.05
CA ASP A 199 -13.74 11.61 4.18
C ASP A 199 -13.51 10.16 3.70
N PRO A 200 -13.27 9.22 4.63
CA PRO A 200 -13.13 7.80 4.31
C PRO A 200 -14.34 7.20 3.59
N GLU A 201 -15.56 7.75 3.76
CA GLU A 201 -16.77 7.19 3.14
C GLU A 201 -16.82 7.42 1.63
N ARG A 202 -15.94 8.27 1.07
CA ARG A 202 -15.69 8.30 -0.39
C ARG A 202 -15.29 6.94 -0.94
N PHE A 203 -14.69 6.09 -0.10
CA PHE A 203 -14.21 4.75 -0.47
C PHE A 203 -15.13 3.62 0.01
N ASN A 204 -16.41 3.90 0.25
CA ASN A 204 -17.42 2.84 0.32
C ASN A 204 -17.69 2.23 -1.07
N GLU A 205 -18.32 1.06 -1.10
CA GLU A 205 -18.49 0.28 -2.33
C GLU A 205 -19.32 1.02 -3.38
N GLU A 206 -20.38 1.70 -2.96
CA GLU A 206 -21.27 2.46 -3.83
C GLU A 206 -20.54 3.63 -4.51
N ASN A 207 -19.77 4.40 -3.74
CA ASN A 207 -19.01 5.55 -4.23
C ASN A 207 -17.86 5.11 -5.14
N ILE A 208 -17.21 3.98 -4.84
CA ILE A 208 -16.20 3.39 -5.72
C ILE A 208 -16.84 2.98 -7.05
N ALA A 209 -18.00 2.31 -7.03
CA ALA A 209 -18.67 1.83 -8.23
C ALA A 209 -19.14 2.97 -9.15
N LYS A 210 -19.58 4.10 -8.59
CA LYS A 210 -20.01 5.29 -9.34
C LYS A 210 -18.83 6.10 -9.90
N ARG A 211 -17.65 5.98 -9.30
CA ARG A 211 -16.49 6.79 -9.67
C ARG A 211 -15.91 6.35 -11.02
N HIS A 212 -15.57 7.32 -11.86
CA HIS A 212 -14.87 7.03 -13.10
C HIS A 212 -13.50 6.41 -12.82
N ARG A 213 -13.22 5.25 -13.43
CA ARG A 213 -12.03 4.42 -13.18
C ARG A 213 -10.71 5.21 -13.13
N PHE A 214 -10.49 6.12 -14.07
CA PHE A 214 -9.22 6.85 -14.18
C PHE A 214 -9.17 8.16 -13.39
N THR A 215 -9.95 8.28 -12.31
CA THR A 215 -9.93 9.47 -11.41
C THR A 215 -9.23 9.21 -10.08
N TYR A 216 -9.09 7.94 -9.70
CA TYR A 216 -8.30 7.51 -8.54
C TYR A 216 -7.13 6.63 -9.02
N LEU A 217 -5.91 7.15 -8.91
CA LEU A 217 -4.70 6.56 -9.51
C LEU A 217 -3.51 6.52 -8.53
N PRO A 218 -3.68 6.07 -7.27
CA PRO A 218 -2.61 6.10 -6.26
C PRO A 218 -1.40 5.22 -6.64
N PHE A 219 -1.62 4.21 -7.48
CA PHE A 219 -0.60 3.25 -7.94
C PHE A 219 -0.38 3.31 -9.45
N GLY A 220 -0.90 4.34 -10.11
CA GLY A 220 -1.00 4.39 -11.57
C GLY A 220 -1.97 3.35 -12.11
N GLU A 221 -1.87 3.08 -13.42
CA GLU A 221 -2.77 2.18 -14.15
C GLU A 221 -2.13 1.75 -15.48
N GLY A 222 -2.60 0.64 -16.06
CA GLY A 222 -2.09 0.08 -17.31
C GLY A 222 -0.78 -0.70 -17.17
N PRO A 223 -0.01 -0.91 -18.26
CA PRO A 223 1.19 -1.78 -18.26
C PRO A 223 2.33 -1.36 -17.33
N ARG A 224 2.29 -0.12 -16.82
CA ARG A 224 3.27 0.45 -15.88
C ARG A 224 2.64 0.76 -14.52
N ILE A 225 1.55 0.07 -14.18
CA ILE A 225 0.98 0.08 -12.84
C ILE A 225 2.03 -0.41 -11.82
N CYS A 226 2.00 0.15 -10.61
CA CYS A 226 2.92 -0.22 -9.54
C CYS A 226 2.96 -1.75 -9.36
N ILE A 227 4.16 -2.33 -9.41
CA ILE A 227 4.34 -3.76 -9.16
C ILE A 227 4.30 -4.10 -7.66
N GLY A 228 4.55 -3.11 -6.81
CA GLY A 228 4.68 -3.24 -5.35
C GLY A 228 3.38 -3.11 -4.56
N ILE A 229 2.21 -2.96 -5.19
CA ILE A 229 0.93 -2.64 -4.51
C ILE A 229 0.67 -3.57 -3.32
N LYS A 230 0.77 -4.89 -3.55
CA LYS A 230 0.47 -5.90 -2.53
C LYS A 230 1.42 -5.78 -1.34
N PHE A 231 2.72 -5.60 -1.62
CA PHE A 231 3.75 -5.49 -0.61
C PHE A 231 3.61 -4.19 0.19
N ALA A 232 3.44 -3.06 -0.50
CA ALA A 232 3.28 -1.75 0.12
C ALA A 232 2.07 -1.69 1.05
N LEU A 233 0.89 -2.13 0.57
CA LEU A 233 -0.32 -2.12 1.39
C LEU A 233 -0.20 -3.06 2.60
N ALA A 234 0.44 -4.23 2.44
CA ALA A 234 0.68 -5.13 3.56
C ALA A 234 1.60 -4.49 4.62
N GLN A 235 2.72 -3.91 4.18
CA GLN A 235 3.68 -3.24 5.06
C GLN A 235 3.03 -2.08 5.83
N ILE A 236 2.30 -1.21 5.12
CA ILE A 236 1.63 -0.05 5.71
C ILE A 236 0.59 -0.50 6.74
N LYS A 237 -0.23 -1.49 6.41
CA LYS A 237 -1.29 -1.97 7.32
C LYS A 237 -0.73 -2.58 8.59
N VAL A 238 0.30 -3.43 8.49
CA VAL A 238 0.98 -4.00 9.67
C VAL A 238 1.46 -2.88 10.57
N ALA A 239 2.13 -1.88 10.00
CA ALA A 239 2.66 -0.77 10.77
C ALA A 239 1.53 0.06 11.42
N LEU A 240 0.49 0.42 10.67
CA LEU A 240 -0.64 1.18 11.19
C LEU A 240 -1.39 0.43 12.29
N VAL A 241 -1.69 -0.85 12.08
CA VAL A 241 -2.34 -1.71 13.09
C VAL A 241 -1.53 -1.71 14.38
N THR A 242 -0.23 -1.97 14.28
CA THR A 242 0.67 -1.99 15.44
C THR A 242 0.68 -0.64 16.15
N ILE A 243 0.79 0.46 15.41
CA ILE A 243 0.82 1.81 15.99
C ILE A 243 -0.50 2.15 16.68
N ILE A 244 -1.64 1.94 16.02
CA ILE A 244 -2.96 2.36 16.52
C ILE A 244 -3.41 1.52 17.72
N LEU A 245 -3.00 0.26 17.80
CA LEU A 245 -3.25 -0.59 18.98
C LEU A 245 -2.51 -0.09 20.22
N HIS A 246 -1.23 0.27 20.07
CA HIS A 246 -0.37 0.60 21.21
C HIS A 246 -0.33 2.09 21.54
N TYR A 247 -0.67 2.95 20.59
CA TYR A 247 -0.51 4.40 20.72
C TYR A 247 -1.77 5.14 20.30
N LYS A 248 -2.06 6.21 21.04
CA LYS A 248 -2.92 7.29 20.60
C LYS A 248 -2.03 8.35 19.96
N VAL A 249 -2.29 8.63 18.69
CA VAL A 249 -1.47 9.55 17.90
C VAL A 249 -2.12 10.92 17.87
N SER A 250 -1.35 11.98 18.11
CA SER A 250 -1.79 13.38 18.05
C SER A 250 -0.81 14.23 17.23
N VAL A 251 -1.28 15.34 16.66
CA VAL A 251 -0.42 16.23 15.89
C VAL A 251 0.52 16.99 16.83
N ASN A 252 1.82 16.92 16.58
CA ASN A 252 2.80 17.68 17.35
C ASN A 252 2.84 19.13 16.85
N LYS A 253 3.08 20.08 17.77
CA LYS A 253 3.21 21.53 17.49
C LYS A 253 4.28 21.91 16.46
N LYS A 254 5.23 21.01 16.15
CA LYS A 254 6.25 21.21 15.10
C LYS A 254 5.67 21.06 13.69
N THR A 255 4.53 20.40 13.53
CA THR A 255 3.85 20.31 12.23
C THR A 255 3.30 21.68 11.84
N ILE A 256 3.70 22.16 10.67
CA ILE A 256 3.27 23.46 10.15
C ILE A 256 1.89 23.28 9.50
N LEU A 257 0.89 23.98 10.03
CA LEU A 257 -0.48 23.96 9.52
C LEU A 257 -0.88 25.36 9.00
N PRO A 258 -1.66 25.45 7.89
CA PRO A 258 -2.09 24.34 7.03
C PRO A 258 -0.90 23.71 6.28
N LEU A 259 -1.02 22.41 5.93
CA LEU A 259 0.04 21.71 5.23
C LEU A 259 0.30 22.35 3.86
N THR A 260 1.57 22.59 3.55
CA THR A 260 2.01 23.11 2.25
C THR A 260 3.07 22.19 1.67
N MET A 261 2.88 21.72 0.44
CA MET A 261 3.83 20.78 -0.19
C MET A 261 5.17 21.46 -0.48
N ASP A 262 6.26 20.75 -0.21
CA ASP A 262 7.62 21.18 -0.56
C ASP A 262 7.78 21.16 -2.08
N LYS A 263 7.93 22.36 -2.65
CA LYS A 263 8.07 22.58 -4.09
C LYS A 263 9.38 22.04 -4.68
N ARG A 264 10.34 21.67 -3.84
CA ARG A 264 11.65 21.12 -4.25
C ARG A 264 11.67 19.61 -4.29
N SER A 265 10.67 18.96 -3.69
CA SER A 265 10.59 17.51 -3.63
C SER A 265 9.92 16.93 -4.86
N LEU A 266 10.42 15.77 -5.31
CA LEU A 266 9.78 14.97 -6.36
C LEU A 266 8.48 14.30 -5.85
N LEU A 267 8.48 13.89 -4.58
CA LEU A 267 7.33 13.31 -3.90
C LEU A 267 6.58 14.38 -3.10
N THR A 268 5.34 14.14 -2.73
CA THR A 268 4.50 15.10 -2.01
C THR A 268 4.83 15.17 -0.51
N TYR A 269 6.03 15.62 -0.15
CA TYR A 269 6.38 15.93 1.23
C TYR A 269 5.81 17.29 1.66
N PRO A 270 5.34 17.43 2.90
CA PRO A 270 4.97 18.74 3.42
C PRO A 270 6.22 19.49 3.90
N THR A 271 6.20 20.80 3.71
CA THR A 271 7.24 21.72 4.16
C THR A 271 7.41 21.61 5.68
N GLY A 272 8.64 21.37 6.15
CA GLY A 272 8.93 21.19 7.57
C GLY A 272 8.64 19.79 8.13
N GLY A 273 8.11 18.87 7.31
CA GLY A 273 7.80 17.50 7.69
C GLY A 273 6.51 17.33 8.49
N LEU A 274 6.14 16.07 8.75
CA LEU A 274 5.02 15.70 9.63
C LEU A 274 5.54 15.22 10.97
N TRP A 275 5.21 15.96 12.02
CA TRP A 275 5.58 15.64 13.40
C TRP A 275 4.34 15.19 14.16
N LEU A 276 4.39 13.98 14.72
CA LEU A 276 3.30 13.37 15.47
C LEU A 276 3.80 12.93 16.85
N ASP A 277 2.96 13.07 17.86
CA ASP A 277 3.19 12.57 19.20
C ASP A 277 2.51 11.21 19.37
N PHE A 278 3.23 10.26 19.96
CA PHE A 278 2.78 8.89 20.19
C PHE A 278 2.59 8.68 21.68
N ASN A 279 1.35 8.73 22.14
CA ASN A 279 1.00 8.53 23.54
C ASN A 279 0.64 7.07 23.75
N LYS A 280 1.43 6.34 24.54
CA LYS A 280 1.17 4.91 24.81
C LYS A 280 -0.23 4.75 25.42
N ARG A 281 -1.02 3.82 24.88
CA ARG A 281 -2.34 3.46 25.41
C ARG A 281 -2.14 2.57 26.64
N ASN A 282 -2.79 2.93 27.75
CA ASN A 282 -2.76 2.16 29.00
C ASN A 282 -3.77 1.00 28.92
N GLN A 283 -3.50 -0.04 28.13
CA GLN A 283 -4.28 -1.29 28.18
C GLN A 283 -3.56 -2.46 27.48
N HIS A 284 -4.00 -3.66 27.86
CA HIS A 284 -3.48 -4.99 27.52
C HIS A 284 -2.93 -5.08 26.09
N ASP A 285 -1.68 -5.51 25.99
CA ASP A 285 -0.93 -5.63 24.75
C ASP A 285 -1.01 -7.09 24.27
N PRO A 286 -1.93 -7.41 23.33
CA PRO A 286 -2.13 -8.78 22.88
C PRO A 286 -0.91 -9.28 22.09
N ILE A 287 -0.14 -8.35 21.50
CA ILE A 287 1.03 -8.65 20.67
C ILE A 287 2.25 -8.96 21.55
N ASN A 288 2.45 -8.28 22.68
CA ASN A 288 3.52 -8.61 23.63
C ASN A 288 3.24 -9.95 24.34
N GLN A 289 1.98 -10.27 24.66
CA GLN A 289 1.62 -11.61 25.14
C GLN A 289 1.91 -12.69 24.09
N TRP A 290 1.75 -12.36 22.80
CA TRP A 290 2.14 -13.23 21.68
C TRP A 290 3.66 -13.34 21.50
N LEU A 291 4.40 -12.23 21.52
CA LEU A 291 5.87 -12.22 21.37
C LEU A 291 6.60 -12.91 22.53
N SER A 292 5.96 -13.00 23.70
CA SER A 292 6.50 -13.68 24.88
C SER A 292 6.25 -15.20 24.91
N ASN A 293 5.40 -15.73 24.02
CA ASN A 293 5.10 -17.16 23.88
C ASN A 293 5.78 -17.77 22.65
#